data_AF-I3ZV96-F1
#
_entry.id   AF-I3ZV96-F1
#
_cell.length_a   1.000
_cell.length_b   1.000
_cell.length_c   1.000
_cell.angle_alpha   90.00
_cell.angle_beta   90.00
_cell.angle_gamma   90.00
#
_symmetry.space_group_name_H-M   'P 1'
#
loop_
_entity.id
_entity.type
_entity.pdbx_description
1 polymer ?
#
loop_
_entity_poly.entity_id
_entity_poly.type
_entity_poly.pdbx_seq_one_letter_code
_entity_poly.pdbx_strand_id
1 'polypeptide(L)' 'MRAIAITLTLALATLLLSLDYHFPSGGSFAYYVTRWEEIGVPNLVSAILAGWRAYDSLGEASLLFTAVVGFYVLLGGKKK' A
#
# COMPACT_ATOMS: atom_id res chain seq x y z
N MET A 1 -16.64 -17.72 18.18
CA MET A 1 -15.70 -17.53 17.05
C MET A 1 -16.40 -17.30 15.72
N ARG A 2 -17.23 -18.24 15.20
CA ARG A 2 -17.94 -18.07 13.91
C ARG A 2 -18.89 -16.86 13.87
N ALA A 3 -19.69 -16.66 14.91
CA ALA A 3 -20.60 -15.51 15.00
C ALA A 3 -19.84 -14.18 14.96
N ILE A 4 -18.75 -14.05 15.74
CA ILE A 4 -17.91 -12.85 15.77
C ILE A 4 -17.29 -12.56 14.39
N ALA A 5 -16.77 -13.59 13.71
CA ALA A 5 -16.21 -13.44 12.37
C ALA A 5 -17.26 -12.93 11.38
N ILE A 6 -18.46 -13.52 11.39
CA ILE A 6 -19.57 -13.09 10.52
C ILE A 6 -19.96 -11.64 10.81
N THR A 7 -20.09 -11.25 12.09
CA THR A 7 -20.42 -9.88 12.48
C THR A 7 -19.36 -8.89 11.99
N LEU A 8 -18.07 -9.21 12.14
CA LEU A 8 -16.97 -8.36 11.67
C LEU A 8 -16.95 -8.24 10.14
N THR A 9 -17.18 -9.35 9.43
CA THR A 9 -17.23 -9.33 7.96
C THR A 9 -18.40 -8.50 7.45
N LEU A 10 -19.58 -8.64 8.06
CA LEU A 10 -20.75 -7.83 7.70
C LEU A 10 -20.51 -6.35 8.00
N ALA A 11 -19.94 -6.02 9.17
CA ALA A 11 -19.62 -4.64 9.53
C ALA A 11 -18.60 -4.02 8.57
N LEU A 12 -17.55 -4.76 8.18
CA LEU A 12 -16.59 -4.32 7.19
C LEU A 12 -17.25 -4.14 5.81
N ALA A 13 -18.08 -5.09 5.39
CA ALA A 13 -18.79 -5.00 4.12
C ALA A 13 -19.72 -3.78 4.08
N THR A 14 -20.49 -3.52 5.13
CA THR A 14 -21.32 -2.32 5.22
C THR A 14 -20.49 -1.05 5.19
N LEU A 15 -19.36 -1.00 5.91
CA LEU A 15 -18.47 0.16 5.92
C LEU A 15 -17.89 0.42 4.53
N LEU A 16 -17.45 -0.64 3.83
CA LEU A 16 -16.91 -0.52 2.48
C LEU A 16 -17.98 -0.10 1.46
N LEU A 17 -19.22 -0.60 1.59
CA LEU A 17 -20.33 -0.24 0.72
C LEU A 17 -20.88 1.16 0.98
N SER A 18 -20.71 1.69 2.20
CA SER A 18 -21.10 3.06 2.55
C SER A 18 -20.05 4.11 2.15
N LEU A 19 -18.94 3.69 1.52
CA LEU A 19 -17.86 4.60 1.18
C LEU A 19 -18.14 5.33 -0.14
N ASP A 20 -18.55 6.59 -0.05
CA ASP A 20 -18.75 7.45 -1.23
C ASP A 20 -17.43 8.04 -1.72
N TYR A 21 -17.02 7.64 -2.92
CA TYR A 21 -15.86 8.23 -3.59
C TYR A 21 -16.20 9.58 -4.20
N HIS A 22 -15.55 10.64 -3.72
CA HIS A 22 -15.62 11.97 -4.34
C HIS A 22 -14.40 12.16 -5.25
N PHE A 23 -14.63 12.43 -6.53
CA PHE A 23 -13.55 12.66 -7.49
C PHE A 23 -12.82 13.98 -7.17
N PRO A 24 -11.53 13.93 -6.79
CA PRO A 24 -10.78 15.13 -6.49
C PRO A 24 -10.42 15.85 -7.80
N SER A 25 -11.04 16.99 -8.07
CA SER A 25 -10.79 17.79 -9.29
C SER A 25 -9.50 18.63 -9.25
N GLY A 26 -8.66 18.45 -8.21
CA GLY A 26 -7.45 19.25 -8.03
C GLY A 26 -6.39 18.57 -7.16
N GLY A 27 -5.38 19.35 -6.78
CA GLY A 27 -4.26 18.89 -5.95
C GLY A 27 -3.34 17.91 -6.67
N SER A 28 -2.74 17.00 -5.90
CA SER A 28 -1.74 16.04 -6.39
C SER A 28 -2.29 15.10 -7.46
N PHE A 29 -3.56 14.70 -7.37
CA PHE A 29 -4.20 13.84 -8.39
C PHE A 29 -4.17 14.49 -9.78
N ALA A 30 -4.64 15.74 -9.89
CA ALA A 30 -4.66 16.45 -11.17
C ALA A 30 -3.25 16.65 -11.73
N TYR A 31 -2.27 16.91 -10.86
CA TYR A 31 -0.86 17.02 -11.28
C TYR A 31 -0.32 15.68 -11.79
N TYR A 32 -0.49 14.60 -11.05
CA TYR A 32 -0.03 13.27 -11.47
C TYR A 32 -0.62 12.86 -12.81
N VAL A 33 -1.93 13.00 -12.98
CA VAL A 33 -2.63 12.63 -14.22
C VAL A 33 -2.28 13.54 -15.40
N THR A 34 -1.68 14.71 -15.19
CA THR A 34 -1.29 15.60 -16.32
C THR A 34 0.21 15.62 -16.58
N ARG A 35 1.04 15.15 -15.64
CA ARG A 35 2.49 15.33 -15.67
C ARG A 35 3.30 14.06 -15.41
N TRP A 36 2.69 12.87 -15.28
CA TRP A 36 3.43 11.64 -14.94
C TRP A 36 4.61 11.32 -15.85
N GLU A 37 4.53 11.72 -17.12
CA GLU A 37 5.59 11.52 -18.12
C GLU A 37 6.91 12.22 -17.75
N GLU A 38 6.90 13.24 -16.88
CA GLU A 38 8.12 13.94 -16.43
C GLU A 38 9.07 13.06 -15.62
N ILE A 39 8.55 11.96 -15.06
CA ILE A 39 9.34 10.95 -14.35
C ILE A 39 10.07 10.01 -15.32
N GLY A 40 9.69 9.98 -16.61
CA GLY A 40 10.27 9.08 -17.61
C GLY A 40 9.81 7.63 -17.49
N VAL A 41 8.76 7.37 -16.71
CA VAL A 41 8.13 6.04 -16.56
C VAL A 41 6.77 6.06 -17.27
N PRO A 42 6.51 5.15 -18.24
CA PRO A 42 5.32 5.22 -19.08
C PRO A 42 4.01 4.94 -18.34
N ASN A 43 4.06 4.17 -17.24
CA ASN A 43 2.88 3.84 -16.45
C ASN A 43 2.65 4.89 -15.35
N LEU A 44 1.47 5.52 -15.33
CA LEU A 44 1.07 6.53 -14.35
C LEU A 44 1.32 6.11 -12.90
N VAL A 45 0.85 4.91 -12.52
CA VAL A 45 0.97 4.44 -11.12
C VAL A 45 2.43 4.20 -10.77
N SER A 46 3.18 3.53 -11.65
CA SER A 46 4.61 3.31 -11.44
C SER A 46 5.40 4.62 -11.39
N ALA A 47 5.05 5.62 -12.21
CA ALA A 47 5.64 6.95 -12.16
C ALA A 47 5.39 7.64 -10.82
N ILE A 48 4.17 7.51 -10.27
CA ILE A 48 3.84 8.05 -8.94
C ILE A 48 4.67 7.37 -7.84
N LEU A 49 4.71 6.04 -7.85
CA LEU A 49 5.41 5.26 -6.83
C LEU A 49 6.94 5.41 -6.90
N ALA A 50 7.52 5.49 -8.10
CA ALA A 50 8.97 5.64 -8.30
C ALA A 50 9.44 7.10 -8.27
N GLY A 51 8.53 8.07 -8.46
CA GLY A 51 8.79 9.50 -8.42
C GLY A 51 8.40 10.12 -7.09
N TRP A 52 7.27 10.84 -7.07
CA TRP A 52 6.84 11.63 -5.90
C TRP A 52 6.61 10.82 -4.62
N ARG A 53 6.26 9.53 -4.73
CA ARG A 53 6.00 8.64 -3.58
C ARG A 53 7.09 7.59 -3.36
N ALA A 54 8.30 7.83 -3.86
CA ALA A 54 9.42 6.91 -3.70
C ALA A 54 9.77 6.64 -2.22
N TYR A 55 9.59 7.61 -1.33
CA TYR A 55 9.82 7.43 0.11
C TYR A 55 8.84 6.42 0.74
N ASP A 56 7.56 6.44 0.33
CA ASP A 56 6.56 5.48 0.82
C ASP A 56 6.92 4.07 0.37
N SER A 57 7.24 3.89 -0.92
CA SER A 57 7.64 2.60 -1.49
C SER A 57 8.98 2.08 -0.94
N LEU A 58 9.94 2.97 -0.65
CA LEU A 58 11.19 2.61 0.03
C LEU A 58 10.91 2.12 1.46
N GLY A 59 9.96 2.75 2.16
CA GLY A 59 9.48 2.31 3.46
C GLY A 59 8.86 0.92 3.40
N GLU A 60 7.98 0.65 2.43
CA GLU A 60 7.38 -0.67 2.21
C GLU A 60 8.46 -1.74 1.92
N ALA A 61 9.42 -1.43 1.04
CA ALA A 61 10.52 -2.33 0.73
C ALA A 61 11.38 -2.64 1.97
N SER A 62 11.67 -1.63 2.78
CA SER A 62 12.43 -1.77 4.02
C SER A 62 11.68 -2.61 5.06
N LEU A 63 10.36 -2.44 5.16
CA LEU A 63 9.49 -3.22 6.04
C LEU A 63 9.51 -4.69 5.66
N LEU A 64 9.32 -5.01 4.37
CA LEU A 64 9.39 -6.38 3.86
C LEU A 64 10.77 -7.00 4.06
N PHE A 65 11.83 -6.25 3.75
CA PHE A 65 13.21 -6.69 3.98
C PHE A 65 13.44 -7.06 5.44
N THR A 66 13.04 -6.17 6.36
CA THR A 66 13.18 -6.39 7.80
C THR A 66 12.37 -7.59 8.27
N ALA A 67 11.17 -7.80 7.73
CA ALA A 67 10.35 -8.98 8.06
C ALA A 67 11.05 -10.29 7.65
N VAL A 68 11.64 -10.34 6.45
CA VAL A 68 12.38 -11.52 5.96
C VAL A 68 13.64 -11.76 6.79
N VAL A 69 14.42 -10.71 7.05
CA VAL A 69 15.64 -10.80 7.87
C VAL A 69 15.30 -11.26 9.29
N GLY A 70 14.27 -10.68 9.91
CA GLY A 70 13.80 -11.06 11.24
C GLY A 70 13.36 -12.53 11.29
N PHE A 71 12.62 -12.99 10.29
CA PHE A 71 12.25 -14.40 10.15
C PHE A 71 13.49 -15.31 10.08
N TYR A 72 14.48 -14.97 9.25
CA TYR A 72 15.71 -15.77 9.10
C TYR A 72 16.52 -15.84 10.40
N VAL A 73 16.65 -14.71 11.11
CA VAL A 73 17.31 -14.66 12.43
C VAL A 73 16.63 -15.58 13.44
N LEU A 74 15.29 -15.59 13.47
CA LEU A 74 14.53 -16.49 14.35
C LEU A 74 14.72 -17.97 14.00
N LEU A 75 14.83 -18.31 12.71
CA LEU A 75 15.08 -19.69 12.26
C LEU A 75 16.51 -20.16 12.58
N GLY A 76 17.50 -19.27 12.51
CA GLY A 76 18.92 -19.59 12.75
C GLY A 76 19.29 -19.86 14.22
N GLY A 77 18.37 -19.68 15.16
CA GLY A 77 18.58 -19.76 16.61
C GLY A 77 18.69 -21.17 17.22
N LYS A 78 18.81 -22.24 16.41
CA LYS A 78 19.04 -23.61 16.93
C LYS A 78 20.52 -23.97 16.84
N LYS A 79 21.29 -23.59 17.85
CA LYS A 79 22.57 -24.24 18.15
C LYS A 79 22.26 -25.63 18.71
N LYS A 80 22.92 -26.65 18.15
CA LYS A 80 23.14 -27.94 18.83
C LYS A 80 23.91 -27.70 20.13
#